data_AF-A0A8K0SG77-F1
#
_entry.id   AF-A0A8K0SG77-F1
#
_cell.length_a   1.000
_cell.length_b   1.000
_cell.length_c   1.000
_cell.angle_alpha   90.00
_cell.angle_beta   90.00
_cell.angle_gamma   90.00
#
_symmetry.space_group_name_H-M   'P 1'
#
loop_
_entity.id
_entity.type
_entity.pdbx_description
1 polymer ?
#
loop_
_entity_poly.entity_id
_entity_poly.type
_entity_poly.pdbx_seq_one_letter_code
_entity_poly.pdbx_strand_id
1 'polypeptide(L)'
;MPAAARQSGMPFLPYYPFAQTAYLPYCSSDTTSCLFVLNQPPEFLLFLWQLIMSTALAPAPVTPRKALADPDRGVHTSIRRERNVLQSRERVPDEFFLKPSDAEGFVPTLIPAIYIEPFQREFGQLPVVHIVGRTADRRYYEVAMTTGFLYYLVKNDYPVKPLSEITQPYHVSQPTEGEVRVHGYVNAVVKARKSFIRNAIDAIVDAKYGRGLDSYYRDYADPQLSAAIQWGCLLRDVMESSPGVRRRFFQHCTLILVHSTQDVAETAEADFMERTEDEWLLLVEELCNDRAMAPVDDPTAESQLFALVQAVFHSAIGKPIRRPASFDMSYSAKENIERLSVLFDSGVQPHAVPFGSYDETQLDHLLRHCELFKGITKDDIPAMTAQIIDSVPVGFSNMDFLPVQITYRLRYETVSLIRDESANLYRQLAVPRVPENDLLVFLCSCASLHTVDASICEWVASSEGNNLYKTLLRGFQSKEMMQQTALRVLALFNFERLLPPRPDETFEPIHGCYMSDFCLHLEGQFLSNRRTVMARMASSFCRVVGQRCFPGVVGGGLEGVEARSRSL
;
A
#
# COMPACT_ATOMS: atom_id res chain seq x y z
N MET A 1 8.91 71.31 11.22
CA MET A 1 9.06 72.30 12.32
C MET A 1 8.33 71.78 13.57
N PRO A 2 8.63 72.31 14.78
CA PRO A 2 8.88 71.49 15.99
C PRO A 2 7.64 71.31 16.90
N ALA A 3 7.67 70.62 18.05
CA ALA A 3 8.75 70.09 18.91
C ALA A 3 8.38 68.67 19.42
N ALA A 4 9.27 67.72 19.74
CA ALA A 4 10.60 67.71 20.37
C ALA A 4 10.59 67.69 21.92
N ALA A 5 10.79 66.50 22.49
CA ALA A 5 11.26 66.27 23.86
C ALA A 5 12.17 65.02 23.89
N ARG A 6 13.32 65.10 24.56
CA ARG A 6 14.29 64.01 24.79
C ARG A 6 14.73 64.07 26.26
N GLN A 7 14.92 62.90 26.89
CA GLN A 7 15.96 62.54 27.88
C GLN A 7 15.49 61.21 28.54
N SER A 8 16.13 60.05 28.38
CA SER A 8 17.51 59.59 28.66
C SER A 8 17.71 59.10 30.09
N GLY A 9 17.91 57.79 30.27
CA GLY A 9 18.17 57.16 31.57
C GLY A 9 18.52 55.67 31.45
N MET A 10 19.83 55.38 31.42
CA MET A 10 20.47 54.04 31.43
C MET A 10 21.91 54.24 31.93
N PRO A 11 22.61 53.22 32.47
CA PRO A 11 22.16 51.90 32.93
C PRO A 11 22.54 51.61 34.40
N PHE A 12 21.99 50.57 35.03
CA PHE A 12 22.66 49.91 36.19
C PHE A 12 22.33 48.41 36.30
N LEU A 13 23.36 47.60 36.04
CA LEU A 13 23.65 46.30 36.67
C LEU A 13 25.03 46.48 37.35
N PRO A 14 25.46 45.66 38.33
CA PRO A 14 25.00 44.29 38.63
C PRO A 14 24.58 44.07 40.10
N TYR A 15 24.21 42.84 40.47
CA TYR A 15 24.93 42.02 41.48
C TYR A 15 24.28 40.62 41.61
N TYR A 16 25.10 39.56 41.56
CA TYR A 16 24.76 38.23 42.11
C TYR A 16 25.29 38.15 43.55
N PRO A 17 24.61 37.41 44.43
CA PRO A 17 25.36 36.36 45.13
C PRO A 17 24.60 35.03 45.24
N PHE A 18 25.37 33.93 45.32
CA PHE A 18 24.88 32.66 45.88
C PHE A 18 24.75 32.78 47.41
N ALA A 19 23.69 32.23 48.00
CA ALA A 19 23.77 31.48 49.27
C ALA A 19 22.45 30.73 49.56
N GLN A 20 22.55 29.62 50.29
CA GLN A 20 21.42 28.83 50.78
C GLN A 20 20.73 29.51 51.97
N THR A 21 19.41 29.40 52.09
CA THR A 21 18.77 29.09 53.39
C THR A 21 17.43 28.40 53.16
N ALA A 22 17.13 27.35 53.92
CA ALA A 22 15.84 26.68 53.86
C ALA A 22 14.82 27.42 54.73
N TYR A 23 13.65 27.73 54.17
CA TYR A 23 12.48 28.17 54.93
C TYR A 23 11.27 27.31 54.55
N LEU A 24 10.87 26.44 55.49
CA LEU A 24 9.57 25.78 55.49
C LEU A 24 8.54 26.76 56.10
N PRO A 25 7.53 27.24 55.36
CA PRO A 25 6.33 27.77 55.97
C PRO A 25 5.50 26.60 56.52
N TYR A 26 5.41 26.55 57.84
CA TYR A 26 4.51 25.64 58.55
C TYR A 26 3.06 26.07 58.26
N CYS A 27 2.32 25.33 57.43
CA CYS A 27 0.87 25.49 57.32
C CYS A 27 0.18 24.43 58.17
N SER A 28 -0.81 24.87 58.95
CA SER A 28 -1.45 24.07 60.00
C SER A 28 -2.40 23.02 59.44
N SER A 29 -2.69 22.02 60.29
CA SER A 29 -3.83 21.14 60.15
C SER A 29 -5.14 21.91 59.95
N ASP A 30 -5.85 21.62 58.86
CA ASP A 30 -7.26 21.21 58.89
C ASP A 30 -7.72 20.77 57.49
N THR A 31 -8.04 19.48 57.32
CA THR A 31 -8.82 18.97 56.16
C THR A 31 -9.32 17.54 56.39
N THR A 32 -10.40 17.38 57.17
CA THR A 32 -11.23 16.17 57.16
C THR A 32 -12.06 16.10 55.87
N SER A 33 -11.51 15.50 54.80
CA SER A 33 -12.29 15.01 53.65
C SER A 33 -11.54 14.00 52.78
N CYS A 34 -12.29 13.20 52.02
CA CYS A 34 -11.83 12.38 50.90
C CYS A 34 -10.76 11.30 51.18
N LEU A 35 -10.94 10.57 52.29
CA LEU A 35 -10.23 9.31 52.53
C LEU A 35 -10.84 8.17 51.68
N PHE A 36 -10.36 8.02 50.43
CA PHE A 36 -10.63 6.85 49.58
C PHE A 36 -9.33 6.06 49.33
N VAL A 37 -8.85 5.39 50.38
CA VAL A 37 -7.68 4.50 50.29
C VAL A 37 -8.11 3.12 49.78
N LEU A 38 -7.43 2.64 48.74
CA LEU A 38 -7.55 1.28 48.25
C LEU A 38 -6.86 0.30 49.22
N ASN A 39 -7.61 -0.68 49.73
CA ASN A 39 -7.07 -1.71 50.63
C ASN A 39 -6.01 -2.59 49.92
N GLN A 40 -4.76 -2.53 50.36
CA GLN A 40 -3.66 -3.45 49.99
C GLN A 40 -2.75 -3.72 51.22
N PRO A 41 -2.05 -4.87 51.29
CA PRO A 41 -1.36 -5.32 52.51
C PRO A 41 0.05 -4.71 52.73
N PRO A 42 0.62 -4.80 53.96
CA PRO A 42 1.81 -4.01 54.37
C PRO A 42 3.14 -4.40 53.75
N GLU A 43 3.26 -5.59 53.13
CA GLU A 43 4.51 -6.16 52.61
C GLU A 43 5.17 -5.28 51.53
N PHE A 44 4.39 -4.41 50.89
CA PHE A 44 4.83 -3.42 49.90
C PHE A 44 5.93 -2.46 50.40
N LEU A 45 5.98 -2.18 51.71
CA LEU A 45 6.90 -1.18 52.28
C LEU A 45 8.33 -1.68 52.54
N LEU A 46 8.56 -2.99 52.60
CA LEU A 46 9.89 -3.56 52.91
C LEU A 46 10.77 -3.76 51.67
N PHE A 47 10.19 -3.96 50.49
CA PHE A 47 10.95 -4.19 49.25
C PHE A 47 11.59 -2.91 48.69
N LEU A 48 10.99 -1.75 48.95
CA LEU A 48 11.42 -0.44 48.43
C LEU A 48 12.82 0.00 48.88
N TRP A 49 13.39 -0.60 49.93
CA TRP A 49 14.68 -0.17 50.48
C TRP A 49 15.91 -0.82 49.81
N GLN A 50 15.76 -2.01 49.21
CA GLN A 50 16.90 -2.76 48.65
C GLN A 50 17.23 -2.40 47.19
N LEU A 51 16.33 -1.74 46.45
CA LEU A 51 16.51 -1.47 45.02
C LEU A 51 17.20 -0.12 44.69
N ILE A 52 17.64 0.62 45.71
CA ILE A 52 18.19 2.00 45.55
C ILE A 52 19.73 2.01 45.36
N MET A 53 20.40 0.85 45.48
CA MET A 53 21.87 0.76 45.44
C MET A 53 22.39 -0.13 44.30
N SER A 54 22.46 0.39 43.06
CA SER A 54 23.47 0.05 42.03
C SER A 54 23.24 0.78 40.68
N THR A 55 24.08 1.76 40.33
CA THR A 55 24.16 2.33 38.97
C THR A 55 25.60 2.80 38.63
N ALA A 56 26.23 2.14 37.65
CA ALA A 56 27.51 2.48 36.98
C ALA A 56 27.89 1.29 36.05
N LEU A 57 28.60 1.43 34.92
CA LEU A 57 28.89 2.54 34.00
C LEU A 57 29.38 1.92 32.67
N ALA A 58 29.17 2.56 31.51
CA ALA A 58 29.81 2.16 30.25
C ALA A 58 31.28 2.66 30.20
N PRO A 59 32.20 2.05 29.40
CA PRO A 59 32.33 2.47 27.99
C PRO A 59 32.88 1.41 26.99
N ALA A 60 32.99 1.83 25.73
CA ALA A 60 33.83 1.27 24.64
C ALA A 60 34.61 2.47 23.99
N PRO A 61 35.37 2.37 22.86
CA PRO A 61 35.77 1.21 22.03
C PRO A 61 37.28 1.20 21.62
N VAL A 62 37.76 0.17 20.89
CA VAL A 62 39.03 0.21 20.11
C VAL A 62 38.98 -0.68 18.84
N THR A 63 39.56 -0.20 17.73
CA THR A 63 40.11 -0.99 16.58
C THR A 63 41.47 -0.37 16.17
N PRO A 64 42.44 -1.06 15.50
CA PRO A 64 42.53 -1.00 14.01
C PRO A 64 43.41 -2.08 13.27
N ARG A 65 43.63 -1.88 11.94
CA ARG A 65 44.64 -2.46 10.98
C ARG A 65 44.27 -3.79 10.28
N LYS A 66 44.34 -3.94 8.93
CA LYS A 66 45.40 -3.79 7.86
C LYS A 66 46.36 -5.00 7.79
N ALA A 67 46.72 -5.61 6.64
CA ALA A 67 46.45 -5.38 5.19
C ALA A 67 46.38 -6.76 4.42
N LEU A 68 46.75 -7.06 3.14
CA LEU A 68 47.54 -6.43 2.05
C LEU A 68 47.21 -7.07 0.65
N ALA A 69 47.93 -6.63 -0.41
CA ALA A 69 48.04 -7.00 -1.84
C ALA A 69 48.55 -8.46 -2.17
N ASP A 70 48.60 -9.00 -3.42
CA ASP A 70 47.98 -8.72 -4.76
C ASP A 70 48.20 -9.92 -5.79
N PRO A 71 48.73 -9.83 -7.04
CA PRO A 71 48.05 -10.27 -8.28
C PRO A 71 48.65 -11.47 -9.07
N ASP A 72 47.90 -11.98 -10.08
CA ASP A 72 48.29 -12.35 -11.49
C ASP A 72 47.30 -13.35 -12.14
N ARG A 73 47.36 -13.76 -13.42
CA ARG A 73 47.40 -13.10 -14.76
C ARG A 73 47.35 -14.20 -15.85
N GLY A 74 46.81 -13.90 -17.04
CA GLY A 74 46.84 -14.80 -18.23
C GLY A 74 45.44 -15.01 -18.84
N VAL A 75 45.00 -14.44 -19.98
CA VAL A 75 45.56 -14.15 -21.33
C VAL A 75 45.35 -15.28 -22.35
N HIS A 76 44.36 -15.04 -23.22
CA HIS A 76 44.08 -15.57 -24.56
C HIS A 76 44.85 -16.77 -25.14
N THR A 77 44.09 -17.74 -25.67
CA THR A 77 44.34 -18.31 -27.01
C THR A 77 43.05 -18.38 -27.82
N SER A 78 42.92 -17.56 -28.87
CA SER A 78 41.82 -17.62 -29.84
C SER A 78 42.16 -18.55 -31.01
N ILE A 79 41.39 -19.62 -31.22
CA ILE A 79 41.54 -20.50 -32.40
C ILE A 79 40.31 -20.40 -33.31
N ARG A 80 40.59 -20.03 -34.56
CA ARG A 80 39.66 -19.70 -35.64
C ARG A 80 39.05 -20.97 -36.26
N ARG A 81 37.75 -21.22 -36.06
CA ARG A 81 36.97 -22.29 -36.73
C ARG A 81 35.96 -21.71 -37.75
N GLU A 82 36.48 -21.03 -38.78
CA GLU A 82 35.69 -20.76 -39.98
C GLU A 82 35.59 -22.06 -40.83
N ARG A 83 34.62 -22.93 -40.53
CA ARG A 83 34.26 -24.06 -41.38
C ARG A 83 32.79 -24.49 -41.24
N ASN A 84 32.11 -24.61 -42.37
CA ASN A 84 30.94 -25.46 -42.62
C ASN A 84 29.54 -25.03 -42.10
N VAL A 85 29.17 -23.75 -42.24
CA VAL A 85 27.78 -23.25 -42.04
C VAL A 85 26.76 -23.78 -43.10
N LEU A 86 27.16 -24.71 -43.98
CA LEU A 86 26.37 -25.13 -45.16
C LEU A 86 26.14 -26.64 -45.31
N GLN A 87 26.63 -27.50 -44.40
CA GLN A 87 26.58 -28.97 -44.59
C GLN A 87 26.21 -29.80 -43.34
N SER A 88 25.19 -29.38 -42.59
CA SER A 88 24.47 -30.26 -41.65
C SER A 88 23.04 -29.77 -41.42
N ARG A 89 22.15 -30.00 -42.39
CA ARG A 89 20.69 -29.91 -42.18
C ARG A 89 20.22 -31.11 -41.36
N GLU A 90 20.49 -31.10 -40.07
CA GLU A 90 19.58 -31.79 -39.14
C GLU A 90 18.20 -31.12 -39.29
N ARG A 91 17.13 -31.92 -39.36
CA ARG A 91 15.80 -31.37 -39.09
C ARG A 91 15.78 -30.93 -37.64
N VAL A 92 15.24 -29.75 -37.37
CA VAL A 92 14.83 -29.39 -36.01
C VAL A 92 13.89 -30.50 -35.52
N PRO A 93 14.17 -31.14 -34.36
CA PRO A 93 13.34 -32.22 -33.84
C PRO A 93 11.85 -31.86 -33.77
N ASP A 94 10.99 -32.80 -34.17
CA ASP A 94 9.52 -32.58 -34.28
C ASP A 94 8.88 -32.13 -32.95
N GLU A 95 9.51 -32.46 -31.82
CA GLU A 95 9.15 -32.00 -30.47
C GLU A 95 9.16 -30.46 -30.32
N PHE A 96 10.05 -29.75 -31.02
CA PHE A 96 10.13 -28.28 -30.98
C PHE A 96 9.07 -27.58 -31.85
N PHE A 97 8.22 -28.34 -32.56
CA PHE A 97 7.01 -27.83 -33.23
C PHE A 97 5.75 -27.98 -32.37
N LEU A 98 5.86 -28.59 -31.18
CA LEU A 98 4.79 -28.65 -30.19
C LEU A 98 4.78 -27.36 -29.33
N LYS A 99 3.61 -27.00 -28.79
CA LYS A 99 3.49 -25.95 -27.77
C LYS A 99 4.33 -26.35 -26.53
N PRO A 100 5.26 -25.51 -26.04
CA PRO A 100 6.00 -25.78 -24.81
C PRO A 100 5.07 -25.79 -23.59
N SER A 101 5.57 -26.32 -22.47
CA SER A 101 4.80 -26.30 -21.24
C SER A 101 4.58 -24.87 -20.74
N ASP A 102 3.41 -24.58 -20.17
CA ASP A 102 3.13 -23.29 -19.52
C ASP A 102 4.05 -22.98 -18.32
N ALA A 103 4.82 -23.97 -17.85
CA ALA A 103 5.87 -23.83 -16.84
C ALA A 103 7.30 -23.72 -17.42
N GLU A 104 7.48 -23.79 -18.74
CA GLU A 104 8.80 -23.77 -19.39
C GLU A 104 9.27 -22.33 -19.64
N GLY A 105 10.27 -21.88 -18.87
CA GLY A 105 10.79 -20.51 -18.96
C GLY A 105 11.53 -20.22 -20.28
N PHE A 106 11.21 -19.06 -20.86
CA PHE A 106 11.92 -18.48 -22.00
C PHE A 106 13.11 -17.61 -21.53
N VAL A 107 14.23 -17.68 -22.23
CA VAL A 107 15.49 -16.98 -21.88
C VAL A 107 15.97 -16.04 -23.00
N PRO A 108 16.56 -14.87 -22.66
CA PRO A 108 17.02 -13.87 -23.62
C PRO A 108 18.34 -14.30 -24.28
N THR A 109 18.32 -14.43 -25.61
CA THR A 109 19.48 -14.85 -26.41
C THR A 109 19.65 -13.95 -27.63
N LEU A 110 20.90 -13.68 -28.02
CA LEU A 110 21.23 -13.10 -29.33
C LEU A 110 21.65 -14.21 -30.32
N ILE A 111 21.13 -14.12 -31.54
CA ILE A 111 21.58 -14.93 -32.70
C ILE A 111 22.01 -13.98 -33.83
N PRO A 112 23.17 -14.17 -34.49
CA PRO A 112 23.60 -13.33 -35.59
C PRO A 112 22.63 -13.40 -36.77
N ALA A 113 22.32 -12.26 -37.37
CA ALA A 113 21.28 -12.12 -38.39
C ALA A 113 21.44 -13.08 -39.58
N ILE A 114 22.68 -13.37 -39.99
CA ILE A 114 23.00 -14.30 -41.08
C ILE A 114 22.52 -15.74 -40.86
N TYR A 115 22.17 -16.14 -39.62
CA TYR A 115 21.61 -17.45 -39.28
C TYR A 115 20.07 -17.44 -39.22
N ILE A 116 19.43 -16.27 -39.10
CA ILE A 116 17.96 -16.15 -39.03
C ILE A 116 17.36 -15.65 -40.35
N GLU A 117 17.97 -14.68 -41.02
CA GLU A 117 17.45 -14.10 -42.27
C GLU A 117 17.13 -15.15 -43.36
N PRO A 118 17.95 -16.21 -43.58
CA PRO A 118 17.62 -17.25 -44.57
C PRO A 118 16.45 -18.16 -44.17
N PHE A 119 16.13 -18.26 -42.87
CA PHE A 119 15.21 -19.22 -42.28
C PHE A 119 14.08 -18.57 -41.47
N GLN A 120 13.86 -17.26 -41.60
CA GLN A 120 13.00 -16.48 -40.70
C GLN A 120 11.55 -17.00 -40.64
N ARG A 121 11.04 -17.59 -41.73
CA ARG A 121 9.72 -18.26 -41.75
C ARG A 121 9.68 -19.56 -40.96
N GLU A 122 10.74 -20.35 -41.02
CA GLU A 122 10.87 -21.62 -40.32
C GLU A 122 11.06 -21.36 -38.81
N PHE A 123 11.91 -20.38 -38.45
CA PHE A 123 12.03 -19.90 -37.07
C PHE A 123 10.70 -19.37 -36.51
N GLY A 124 9.93 -18.60 -37.30
CA GLY A 124 8.62 -18.07 -36.88
C GLY A 124 7.50 -19.10 -36.72
N GLN A 125 7.72 -20.35 -37.16
CA GLN A 125 6.79 -21.47 -36.99
C GLN A 125 7.04 -22.26 -35.70
N LEU A 126 8.24 -22.17 -35.10
CA LEU A 126 8.60 -22.92 -33.89
C LEU A 126 7.96 -22.29 -32.64
N PRO A 127 7.08 -23.01 -31.90
CA PRO A 127 6.49 -22.49 -30.67
C PRO A 127 7.49 -22.32 -29.51
N VAL A 128 8.72 -22.82 -29.66
CA VAL A 128 9.79 -22.71 -28.65
C VAL A 128 10.73 -21.51 -28.84
N VAL A 129 10.53 -20.67 -29.87
CA VAL A 129 11.33 -19.46 -30.09
C VAL A 129 10.54 -18.31 -30.71
N HIS A 130 10.57 -17.15 -30.05
CA HIS A 130 9.98 -15.91 -30.48
C HIS A 130 11.07 -14.88 -30.84
N ILE A 131 10.95 -14.22 -31.99
CA ILE A 131 11.85 -13.15 -32.41
C ILE A 131 11.33 -11.83 -31.83
N VAL A 132 12.00 -11.33 -30.80
CA VAL A 132 11.60 -10.14 -30.04
C VAL A 132 11.96 -8.86 -30.82
N GLY A 133 13.09 -8.88 -31.53
CA GLY A 133 13.49 -7.80 -32.43
C GLY A 133 14.93 -7.91 -32.91
N ARG A 134 15.51 -6.78 -33.31
CA ARG A 134 16.84 -6.72 -33.94
C ARG A 134 17.71 -5.63 -33.34
N THR A 135 19.00 -5.90 -33.21
CA THR A 135 20.01 -4.94 -32.74
C THR A 135 20.10 -3.71 -33.64
N ALA A 136 20.46 -2.56 -33.06
CA ALA A 136 20.53 -1.29 -33.78
C ALA A 136 21.61 -1.28 -34.89
N ASP A 137 22.71 -2.03 -34.71
CA ASP A 137 23.74 -2.27 -35.73
C ASP A 137 23.32 -3.34 -36.77
N ARG A 138 22.12 -3.93 -36.59
CA ARG A 138 21.49 -4.98 -37.38
C ARG A 138 22.25 -6.31 -37.43
N ARG A 139 23.28 -6.53 -36.62
CA ARG A 139 24.11 -7.75 -36.68
C ARG A 139 23.50 -8.97 -35.99
N TYR A 140 22.63 -8.76 -35.01
CA TYR A 140 21.95 -9.81 -34.25
C TYR A 140 20.44 -9.58 -34.17
N TYR A 141 19.68 -10.66 -34.05
CA TYR A 141 18.31 -10.63 -33.52
C TYR A 141 18.35 -10.97 -32.04
N GLU A 142 17.46 -10.33 -31.28
CA GLU A 142 17.10 -10.79 -29.93
C GLU A 142 15.93 -11.76 -30.04
N VAL A 143 16.10 -12.91 -29.41
CA VAL A 143 15.16 -14.03 -29.41
C VAL A 143 14.93 -14.51 -27.99
N ALA A 144 13.66 -14.59 -27.62
CA ALA A 144 13.22 -15.34 -26.46
C ALA A 144 13.06 -16.80 -26.89
N MET A 145 13.72 -17.74 -26.23
CA MET A 145 13.57 -19.17 -26.54
C MET A 145 13.52 -20.03 -25.29
N THR A 146 12.94 -21.23 -25.37
CA THR A 146 12.97 -22.12 -24.21
C THR A 146 14.38 -22.66 -23.95
N THR A 147 14.63 -23.04 -22.70
CA THR A 147 15.94 -23.57 -22.27
C THR A 147 16.31 -24.86 -23.03
N GLY A 148 15.33 -25.70 -23.38
CA GLY A 148 15.55 -26.90 -24.20
C GLY A 148 16.02 -26.58 -25.62
N PHE A 149 15.41 -25.59 -26.27
CA PHE A 149 15.82 -25.17 -27.62
C PHE A 149 17.18 -24.47 -27.63
N LEU A 150 17.49 -23.66 -26.61
CA LEU A 150 18.83 -23.09 -26.44
C LEU A 150 19.91 -24.18 -26.34
N TYR A 151 19.66 -25.24 -25.56
CA TYR A 151 20.59 -26.36 -25.45
C TYR A 151 20.76 -27.12 -26.77
N TYR A 152 19.68 -27.31 -27.55
CA TYR A 152 19.76 -27.88 -28.90
C TYR A 152 20.65 -27.05 -29.84
N LEU A 153 20.47 -25.72 -29.86
CA LEU A 153 21.30 -24.82 -30.67
C LEU A 153 22.78 -24.88 -30.27
N VAL A 154 23.09 -24.78 -28.97
CA VAL A 154 24.47 -24.86 -28.45
C VAL A 154 25.12 -26.20 -28.78
N LYS A 155 24.39 -27.31 -28.62
CA LYS A 155 24.89 -28.67 -28.90
C LYS A 155 25.25 -28.86 -30.37
N ASN A 156 24.58 -28.14 -31.28
CA ASN A 156 24.76 -28.23 -32.72
C ASN A 156 25.58 -27.06 -33.31
N ASP A 157 26.51 -26.49 -32.52
CA ASP A 157 27.47 -25.44 -32.91
C ASP A 157 26.81 -24.15 -33.49
N TYR A 158 25.52 -23.88 -33.22
CA TYR A 158 24.89 -22.61 -33.60
C TYR A 158 25.45 -21.47 -32.73
N PRO A 159 25.88 -20.34 -33.32
CA PRO A 159 26.43 -19.22 -32.57
C PRO A 159 25.30 -18.44 -31.88
N VAL A 160 25.01 -18.83 -30.63
CA VAL A 160 24.20 -18.07 -29.69
C VAL A 160 25.09 -17.21 -28.78
N LYS A 161 24.54 -16.13 -28.21
CA LYS A 161 25.14 -15.39 -27.09
C LYS A 161 24.09 -15.05 -26.04
N PRO A 162 24.42 -15.09 -24.74
CA PRO A 162 23.55 -14.55 -23.71
C PRO A 162 23.49 -13.01 -23.82
N LEU A 163 22.35 -12.42 -23.46
CA LEU A 163 22.15 -10.96 -23.50
C LEU A 163 23.15 -10.18 -22.62
N SER A 164 23.68 -10.82 -21.57
CA SER A 164 24.68 -10.26 -20.65
C SER A 164 26.07 -10.04 -21.26
N GLU A 165 26.36 -10.56 -22.45
CA GLU A 165 27.63 -10.30 -23.16
C GLU A 165 27.65 -8.96 -23.94
N ILE A 166 26.54 -8.21 -23.99
CA ILE A 166 26.48 -6.93 -24.70
C ILE A 166 27.16 -5.84 -23.83
N THR A 167 28.28 -5.32 -24.30
CA THR A 167 29.08 -4.28 -23.63
C THR A 167 28.52 -2.86 -23.75
N GLN A 168 27.30 -2.71 -24.26
CA GLN A 168 26.57 -1.45 -24.40
C GLN A 168 25.12 -1.67 -23.95
N PRO A 169 24.43 -0.64 -23.40
CA PRO A 169 23.02 -0.73 -23.06
C PRO A 169 22.17 -0.83 -24.34
N TYR A 170 21.94 -2.06 -24.79
CA TYR A 170 21.01 -2.37 -25.86
C TYR A 170 19.62 -2.65 -25.28
N HIS A 171 18.58 -2.19 -25.98
CA HIS A 171 17.20 -2.50 -25.65
C HIS A 171 16.35 -2.41 -26.92
N VAL A 172 15.55 -3.44 -27.22
CA VAL A 172 14.77 -3.54 -28.48
C VAL A 172 13.80 -2.37 -28.68
N SER A 173 13.25 -1.85 -27.59
CA SER A 173 12.28 -0.74 -27.59
C SER A 173 12.89 0.64 -27.88
N GLN A 174 14.22 0.76 -28.00
CA GLN A 174 14.90 2.03 -28.27
C GLN A 174 15.15 2.22 -29.78
N PRO A 175 15.01 3.45 -30.31
CA PRO A 175 15.09 3.69 -31.75
C PRO A 175 16.52 3.61 -32.28
N THR A 176 16.66 3.19 -33.55
CA THR A 176 17.94 3.26 -34.24
C THR A 176 18.32 4.70 -34.60
N GLU A 177 19.63 5.00 -34.73
CA GLU A 177 20.08 6.31 -35.21
C GLU A 177 19.46 6.71 -36.56
N GLY A 178 19.19 5.72 -37.42
CA GLY A 178 18.54 5.95 -38.72
C GLY A 178 17.10 6.45 -38.57
N GLU A 179 16.35 5.93 -37.59
CA GLU A 179 14.99 6.38 -37.30
C GLU A 179 14.97 7.73 -36.60
N VAL A 180 15.91 7.98 -35.67
CA VAL A 180 16.11 9.30 -35.05
C VAL A 180 16.43 10.36 -36.12
N ARG A 181 17.25 10.02 -37.14
CA ARG A 181 17.57 10.91 -38.26
C ARG A 181 16.41 11.16 -39.23
N VAL A 182 15.45 10.24 -39.34
CA VAL A 182 14.30 10.36 -40.27
C VAL A 182 13.06 10.97 -39.62
N HIS A 183 12.75 10.61 -38.37
CA HIS A 183 11.52 10.99 -37.68
C HIS A 183 11.72 12.06 -36.59
N GLY A 184 12.96 12.34 -36.21
CA GLY A 184 13.30 13.05 -34.97
C GLY A 184 13.21 12.13 -33.74
N TYR A 185 13.95 12.45 -32.68
CA TYR A 185 14.13 11.57 -31.52
C TYR A 185 12.82 11.11 -30.88
N VAL A 186 11.92 12.04 -30.54
CA VAL A 186 10.65 11.74 -29.84
C VAL A 186 9.77 10.77 -30.64
N ASN A 187 9.53 11.07 -31.93
CA ASN A 187 8.71 10.23 -32.80
C ASN A 187 9.35 8.85 -33.03
N ALA A 188 10.69 8.79 -33.13
CA ALA A 188 11.41 7.54 -33.26
C ALA A 188 11.26 6.66 -32.00
N VAL A 189 11.39 7.24 -30.79
CA VAL A 189 11.14 6.53 -29.52
C VAL A 189 9.72 5.98 -29.45
N VAL A 190 8.69 6.81 -29.73
CA VAL A 190 7.29 6.38 -29.72
C VAL A 190 7.05 5.24 -30.72
N LYS A 191 7.61 5.33 -31.92
CA LYS A 191 7.49 4.31 -32.98
C LYS A 191 8.17 2.99 -32.58
N ALA A 192 9.40 3.05 -32.05
CA ALA A 192 10.15 1.87 -31.61
C ALA A 192 9.42 1.15 -30.45
N ARG A 193 8.95 1.91 -29.45
CA ARG A 193 8.15 1.39 -28.34
C ARG A 193 6.85 0.73 -28.80
N LYS A 194 6.05 1.39 -29.64
CA LYS A 194 4.82 0.79 -30.20
C LYS A 194 5.08 -0.44 -31.08
N SER A 195 6.22 -0.51 -31.77
CA SER A 195 6.59 -1.70 -32.55
C SER A 195 7.02 -2.87 -31.67
N PHE A 196 7.74 -2.60 -30.58
CA PHE A 196 8.12 -3.62 -29.59
C PHE A 196 6.90 -4.16 -28.85
N ILE A 197 6.03 -3.27 -28.35
CA ILE A 197 4.82 -3.66 -27.60
C ILE A 197 3.88 -4.49 -28.48
N ARG A 198 3.64 -4.09 -29.74
CA ARG A 198 2.83 -4.92 -30.66
C ARG A 198 3.40 -6.33 -30.81
N ASN A 199 4.69 -6.46 -31.11
CA ASN A 199 5.33 -7.76 -31.26
C ASN A 199 5.26 -8.61 -29.97
N ALA A 200 5.28 -7.96 -28.79
CA ALA A 200 5.07 -8.61 -27.51
C ALA A 200 3.63 -9.09 -27.31
N ILE A 201 2.61 -8.24 -27.55
CA ILE A 201 1.19 -8.61 -27.43
C ILE A 201 0.83 -9.72 -28.43
N ASP A 202 1.21 -9.54 -29.71
CA ASP A 202 0.98 -10.52 -30.78
C ASP A 202 1.50 -11.92 -30.37
N ALA A 203 2.64 -11.98 -29.68
CA ALA A 203 3.25 -13.22 -29.21
C ALA A 203 2.74 -13.72 -27.84
N ILE A 204 2.29 -12.83 -26.96
CA ILE A 204 1.66 -13.20 -25.68
C ILE A 204 0.27 -13.79 -25.92
N VAL A 205 -0.48 -13.28 -26.90
CA VAL A 205 -1.82 -13.73 -27.29
C VAL A 205 -1.76 -14.93 -28.26
N ASP A 206 -0.70 -15.10 -29.06
CA ASP A 206 -0.49 -16.31 -29.85
C ASP A 206 -0.28 -17.54 -28.94
N ALA A 207 -1.38 -18.29 -28.79
CA ALA A 207 -1.48 -19.44 -27.92
C ALA A 207 -0.41 -20.53 -28.14
N LYS A 208 0.34 -20.52 -29.27
CA LYS A 208 1.41 -21.48 -29.52
C LYS A 208 2.56 -21.35 -28.52
N TYR A 209 2.95 -20.13 -28.11
CA TYR A 209 4.16 -19.91 -27.31
C TYR A 209 4.04 -20.35 -25.85
N GLY A 210 2.82 -20.51 -25.35
CA GLY A 210 2.55 -20.86 -23.96
C GLY A 210 2.90 -19.76 -22.95
N ARG A 211 2.50 -19.97 -21.70
CA ARG A 211 2.59 -18.96 -20.63
C ARG A 211 4.02 -18.67 -20.16
N GLY A 212 5.00 -19.46 -20.60
CA GLY A 212 6.43 -19.24 -20.31
C GLY A 212 6.98 -17.92 -20.88
N LEU A 213 6.46 -17.46 -22.02
CA LEU A 213 6.90 -16.22 -22.68
C LEU A 213 6.51 -14.96 -21.89
N ASP A 214 5.47 -15.02 -21.05
CA ASP A 214 5.12 -13.93 -20.13
C ASP A 214 6.29 -13.53 -19.22
N SER A 215 7.00 -14.53 -18.69
CA SER A 215 8.05 -14.31 -17.69
C SER A 215 9.22 -13.57 -18.32
N TYR A 216 9.61 -13.96 -19.54
CA TYR A 216 10.56 -13.23 -20.36
C TYR A 216 10.17 -11.74 -20.51
N TYR A 217 8.92 -11.45 -20.87
CA TYR A 217 8.48 -10.07 -21.08
C TYR A 217 8.30 -9.27 -19.78
N ARG A 218 8.09 -9.93 -18.63
CA ARG A 218 8.07 -9.28 -17.30
C ARG A 218 9.49 -8.98 -16.78
N ASP A 219 10.44 -9.86 -17.05
CA ASP A 219 11.81 -9.80 -16.52
C ASP A 219 12.76 -8.92 -17.36
N TYR A 220 12.57 -8.85 -18.69
CA TYR A 220 13.52 -8.22 -19.62
C TYR A 220 12.98 -7.02 -20.42
N ALA A 221 11.75 -6.57 -20.18
CA ALA A 221 11.23 -5.36 -20.82
C ALA A 221 11.65 -4.07 -20.10
N ASP A 222 11.60 -2.96 -20.84
CA ASP A 222 11.77 -1.61 -20.31
C ASP A 222 10.65 -1.37 -19.26
N PRO A 223 10.97 -1.00 -18.00
CA PRO A 223 9.96 -0.82 -16.96
C PRO A 223 8.83 0.15 -17.35
N GLN A 224 9.10 1.13 -18.22
CA GLN A 224 8.08 2.06 -18.74
C GLN A 224 7.06 1.41 -19.68
N LEU A 225 7.29 0.15 -20.09
CA LEU A 225 6.42 -0.65 -20.95
C LEU A 225 5.80 -1.86 -20.22
N SER A 226 6.16 -2.08 -18.95
CA SER A 226 5.71 -3.25 -18.18
C SER A 226 4.19 -3.29 -18.02
N ALA A 227 3.54 -2.14 -17.78
CA ALA A 227 2.08 -2.06 -17.69
C ALA A 227 1.37 -2.48 -18.99
N ALA A 228 1.87 -2.06 -20.16
CA ALA A 228 1.30 -2.44 -21.45
C ALA A 228 1.42 -3.96 -21.73
N ILE A 229 2.56 -4.56 -21.37
CA ILE A 229 2.77 -6.01 -21.41
C ILE A 229 1.82 -6.74 -20.45
N GLN A 230 1.64 -6.20 -19.25
CA GLN A 230 0.74 -6.73 -18.23
C GLN A 230 -0.72 -6.74 -18.72
N TRP A 231 -1.19 -5.68 -19.37
CA TRP A 231 -2.51 -5.65 -20.04
C TRP A 231 -2.64 -6.74 -21.13
N GLY A 232 -1.61 -6.94 -21.97
CA GLY A 232 -1.59 -8.02 -22.97
C GLY A 232 -1.70 -9.42 -22.35
N CYS A 233 -1.01 -9.67 -21.22
CA CYS A 233 -1.15 -10.93 -20.48
C CYS A 233 -2.57 -11.10 -19.90
N LEU A 234 -3.17 -10.05 -19.36
CA LEU A 234 -4.53 -10.09 -18.80
C LEU A 234 -5.59 -10.34 -19.89
N LEU A 235 -5.43 -9.74 -21.08
CA LEU A 235 -6.31 -10.00 -22.23
C LEU A 235 -6.32 -11.49 -22.58
N ARG A 236 -5.14 -12.10 -22.81
CA ARG A 236 -5.07 -13.55 -23.05
C ARG A 236 -5.68 -14.34 -21.89
N ASP A 237 -5.39 -13.97 -20.65
CA ASP A 237 -5.88 -14.71 -19.48
C ASP A 237 -7.41 -14.66 -19.33
N VAL A 238 -8.06 -13.55 -19.69
CA VAL A 238 -9.53 -13.46 -19.82
C VAL A 238 -10.04 -14.33 -20.97
N MET A 239 -9.43 -14.24 -22.15
CA MET A 239 -9.84 -14.98 -23.35
C MET A 239 -9.70 -16.51 -23.20
N GLU A 240 -8.59 -16.99 -22.64
CA GLU A 240 -8.35 -18.42 -22.34
C GLU A 240 -9.16 -18.96 -21.16
N SER A 241 -9.76 -18.10 -20.32
CA SER A 241 -10.53 -18.56 -19.17
C SER A 241 -11.86 -19.22 -19.57
N SER A 242 -12.45 -20.01 -18.66
CA SER A 242 -13.73 -20.65 -18.92
C SER A 242 -14.88 -19.61 -18.91
N PRO A 243 -16.01 -19.85 -19.62
CA PRO A 243 -17.13 -18.91 -19.63
C PRO A 243 -17.63 -18.54 -18.23
N GLY A 244 -17.69 -19.51 -17.30
CA GLY A 244 -18.07 -19.25 -15.91
C GLY A 244 -17.10 -18.35 -15.14
N VAL A 245 -15.82 -18.27 -15.52
CA VAL A 245 -14.85 -17.31 -14.97
C VAL A 245 -15.04 -15.93 -15.60
N ARG A 246 -15.18 -15.84 -16.93
CA ARG A 246 -15.45 -14.55 -17.62
C ARG A 246 -16.73 -13.91 -17.11
N ARG A 247 -17.84 -14.67 -17.08
CA ARG A 247 -19.13 -14.23 -16.58
C ARG A 247 -19.04 -13.70 -15.14
N ARG A 248 -18.32 -14.38 -14.24
CA ARG A 248 -18.13 -13.89 -12.87
C ARG A 248 -17.21 -12.66 -12.80
N PHE A 249 -16.18 -12.59 -13.64
CA PHE A 249 -15.33 -11.39 -13.76
C PHE A 249 -16.15 -10.17 -14.18
N PHE A 250 -17.00 -10.32 -15.20
CA PHE A 250 -17.91 -9.27 -15.63
C PHE A 250 -18.93 -8.90 -14.54
N GLN A 251 -19.58 -9.88 -13.88
CA GLN A 251 -20.44 -9.63 -12.72
C GLN A 251 -19.74 -8.83 -11.62
N HIS A 252 -18.48 -9.15 -11.30
CA HIS A 252 -17.71 -8.41 -10.29
C HIS A 252 -17.43 -6.97 -10.74
N CYS A 253 -17.08 -6.75 -12.01
CA CYS A 253 -16.98 -5.41 -12.59
C CYS A 253 -18.33 -4.66 -12.52
N THR A 254 -19.46 -5.30 -12.85
CA THR A 254 -20.78 -4.65 -12.78
C THR A 254 -21.13 -4.24 -11.35
N LEU A 255 -20.85 -5.06 -10.34
CA LEU A 255 -21.08 -4.70 -8.93
C LEU A 255 -20.22 -3.52 -8.47
N ILE A 256 -18.94 -3.47 -8.87
CA ILE A 256 -18.05 -2.33 -8.58
C ILE A 256 -18.60 -1.04 -9.20
N LEU A 257 -19.20 -1.13 -10.38
CA LEU A 257 -19.75 0.02 -11.10
C LEU A 257 -21.09 0.48 -10.55
N VAL A 258 -22.03 -0.44 -10.28
CA VAL A 258 -23.32 -0.12 -9.64
C VAL A 258 -23.14 0.49 -8.24
N HIS A 259 -22.04 0.17 -7.54
CA HIS A 259 -21.68 0.87 -6.31
C HIS A 259 -21.21 2.33 -6.52
N SER A 260 -20.75 2.69 -7.72
CA SER A 260 -20.26 4.04 -8.06
C SER A 260 -21.28 4.97 -8.71
N THR A 261 -22.35 4.41 -9.31
CA THR A 261 -23.42 5.12 -10.02
C THR A 261 -24.45 5.73 -9.07
N GLN A 262 -24.61 7.05 -9.06
CA GLN A 262 -25.51 7.73 -8.13
C GLN A 262 -26.99 7.68 -8.56
N ASP A 263 -27.27 7.82 -9.86
CA ASP A 263 -28.63 7.86 -10.40
C ASP A 263 -28.68 7.18 -11.79
N VAL A 264 -28.86 5.86 -11.76
CA VAL A 264 -29.07 4.92 -12.91
C VAL A 264 -30.13 5.38 -13.92
N ALA A 265 -30.91 6.40 -13.60
CA ALA A 265 -31.84 7.06 -14.52
C ALA A 265 -31.15 7.86 -15.65
N GLU A 266 -29.85 8.15 -15.57
CA GLU A 266 -29.10 8.71 -16.71
C GLU A 266 -28.73 7.62 -17.74
N THR A 267 -29.06 7.85 -19.01
CA THR A 267 -29.16 6.79 -20.03
C THR A 267 -27.85 6.04 -20.31
N ALA A 268 -26.69 6.63 -20.04
CA ALA A 268 -25.40 5.98 -20.25
C ALA A 268 -25.12 4.83 -19.24
N GLU A 269 -25.71 4.89 -18.03
CA GLU A 269 -25.55 3.86 -17.01
C GLU A 269 -26.46 2.65 -17.28
N ALA A 270 -27.64 2.89 -17.86
CA ALA A 270 -28.56 1.84 -18.31
C ALA A 270 -27.95 0.99 -19.44
N ASP A 271 -27.39 1.62 -20.47
CA ASP A 271 -26.67 0.98 -21.59
C ASP A 271 -25.48 0.10 -21.13
N PHE A 272 -25.03 0.25 -19.89
CA PHE A 272 -23.97 -0.59 -19.32
C PHE A 272 -24.51 -1.86 -18.64
N MET A 273 -25.63 -1.76 -17.92
CA MET A 273 -26.23 -2.90 -17.22
C MET A 273 -26.92 -3.89 -18.16
N GLU A 274 -27.41 -3.45 -19.32
CA GLU A 274 -28.10 -4.34 -20.26
C GLU A 274 -27.15 -5.17 -21.15
N ARG A 275 -25.83 -4.92 -21.09
CA ARG A 275 -24.82 -5.60 -21.94
C ARG A 275 -24.76 -7.12 -21.75
N THR A 276 -24.65 -7.81 -22.87
CA THR A 276 -24.45 -9.26 -22.99
C THR A 276 -23.01 -9.67 -22.64
N GLU A 277 -22.77 -10.97 -22.44
CA GLU A 277 -21.43 -11.52 -22.15
C GLU A 277 -20.43 -11.26 -23.29
N ASP A 278 -20.91 -11.18 -24.55
CA ASP A 278 -20.07 -10.89 -25.72
C ASP A 278 -19.72 -9.39 -25.84
N GLU A 279 -20.64 -8.48 -25.54
CA GLU A 279 -20.37 -7.03 -25.50
C GLU A 279 -19.40 -6.66 -24.37
N TRP A 280 -19.50 -7.35 -23.23
CA TRP A 280 -18.51 -7.26 -22.15
C TRP A 280 -17.14 -7.80 -22.55
N LEU A 281 -17.09 -8.87 -23.35
CA LEU A 281 -15.83 -9.42 -23.86
C LEU A 281 -15.15 -8.45 -24.84
N LEU A 282 -15.91 -7.89 -25.78
CA LEU A 282 -15.43 -6.87 -26.72
C LEU A 282 -14.92 -5.63 -26.00
N LEU A 283 -15.63 -5.12 -24.98
CA LEU A 283 -15.17 -3.98 -24.18
C LEU A 283 -13.81 -4.24 -23.52
N VAL A 284 -13.61 -5.44 -22.97
CA VAL A 284 -12.34 -5.80 -22.32
C VAL A 284 -11.22 -6.02 -23.35
N GLU A 285 -11.55 -6.55 -24.54
CA GLU A 285 -10.61 -6.64 -25.66
C GLU A 285 -10.17 -5.25 -26.15
N GLU A 286 -11.10 -4.33 -26.40
CA GLU A 286 -10.82 -2.95 -26.79
C GLU A 286 -9.99 -2.23 -25.72
N LEU A 287 -10.44 -2.26 -24.45
CA LEU A 287 -9.74 -1.64 -23.32
C LEU A 287 -8.30 -2.14 -23.16
N CYS A 288 -8.09 -3.46 -23.19
CA CYS A 288 -6.74 -4.02 -23.02
C CYS A 288 -5.83 -3.69 -24.21
N ASN A 289 -6.36 -3.71 -25.44
CA ASN A 289 -5.60 -3.34 -26.63
C ASN A 289 -5.22 -1.85 -26.62
N ASP A 290 -6.14 -0.95 -26.28
CA ASP A 290 -5.86 0.48 -26.23
C ASP A 290 -4.89 0.84 -25.11
N ARG A 291 -5.08 0.30 -23.89
CA ARG A 291 -4.16 0.51 -22.77
C ARG A 291 -2.76 -0.04 -23.03
N ALA A 292 -2.65 -1.13 -23.78
CA ALA A 292 -1.35 -1.66 -24.19
C ALA A 292 -0.71 -0.86 -25.35
N MET A 293 -1.50 -0.25 -26.24
CA MET A 293 -1.00 0.44 -27.43
C MET A 293 -0.86 1.96 -27.28
N ALA A 294 -1.38 2.54 -26.21
CA ALA A 294 -1.19 3.94 -25.81
C ALA A 294 0.22 4.20 -25.23
N PRO A 295 0.78 5.42 -25.41
CA PRO A 295 1.86 5.88 -24.53
C PRO A 295 1.28 6.11 -23.13
N VAL A 296 1.96 5.62 -22.09
CA VAL A 296 1.50 5.75 -20.71
C VAL A 296 2.08 7.03 -20.10
N ASP A 297 1.23 8.04 -19.88
CA ASP A 297 1.64 9.34 -19.33
C ASP A 297 2.02 9.28 -17.84
N ASP A 298 1.35 8.43 -17.05
CA ASP A 298 1.73 8.09 -15.67
C ASP A 298 1.80 6.56 -15.50
N PRO A 299 3.01 5.97 -15.59
CA PRO A 299 3.22 4.54 -15.41
C PRO A 299 2.84 4.00 -14.02
N THR A 300 2.77 4.86 -13.00
CA THR A 300 2.39 4.45 -11.64
C THR A 300 0.88 4.32 -11.53
N ALA A 301 0.13 5.33 -12.00
CA ALA A 301 -1.33 5.28 -12.08
C ALA A 301 -1.82 4.10 -12.94
N GLU A 302 -1.18 3.85 -14.08
CA GLU A 302 -1.54 2.74 -14.97
C GLU A 302 -1.18 1.37 -14.38
N SER A 303 -0.05 1.25 -13.67
CA SER A 303 0.30 0.00 -12.96
C SER A 303 -0.65 -0.29 -11.80
N GLN A 304 -1.11 0.74 -11.07
CA GLN A 304 -2.16 0.60 -10.06
C GLN A 304 -3.48 0.15 -10.70
N LEU A 305 -3.84 0.74 -11.84
CA LEU A 305 -5.07 0.43 -12.56
C LEU A 305 -5.10 -1.02 -13.07
N PHE A 306 -4.00 -1.48 -13.67
CA PHE A 306 -3.80 -2.88 -14.02
C PHE A 306 -3.93 -3.80 -12.80
N ALA A 307 -3.26 -3.46 -11.68
CA ALA A 307 -3.28 -4.27 -10.46
C ALA A 307 -4.69 -4.40 -9.86
N LEU A 308 -5.53 -3.36 -10.00
CA LEU A 308 -6.94 -3.40 -9.61
C LEU A 308 -7.75 -4.34 -10.51
N VAL A 309 -7.69 -4.23 -11.84
CA VAL A 309 -8.47 -5.11 -12.73
C VAL A 309 -7.98 -6.56 -12.64
N GLN A 310 -6.68 -6.80 -12.53
CA GLN A 310 -6.14 -8.14 -12.27
C GLN A 310 -6.66 -8.72 -10.94
N ALA A 311 -6.86 -7.89 -9.90
CA ALA A 311 -7.48 -8.34 -8.66
C ALA A 311 -8.96 -8.71 -8.85
N VAL A 312 -9.74 -7.95 -9.63
CA VAL A 312 -11.14 -8.31 -9.96
C VAL A 312 -11.21 -9.64 -10.73
N PHE A 313 -10.30 -9.86 -11.68
CA PHE A 313 -10.19 -11.13 -12.42
C PHE A 313 -9.78 -12.30 -11.52
N HIS A 314 -8.76 -12.14 -10.67
CA HIS A 314 -8.35 -13.18 -9.72
C HIS A 314 -9.45 -13.51 -8.68
N SER A 315 -10.22 -12.50 -8.24
CA SER A 315 -11.41 -12.68 -7.41
C SER A 315 -12.41 -13.63 -8.07
N ALA A 316 -12.70 -13.45 -9.37
CA ALA A 316 -13.64 -14.30 -10.11
C ALA A 316 -13.17 -15.77 -10.25
N ILE A 317 -11.86 -16.01 -10.35
CA ILE A 317 -11.27 -17.36 -10.32
C ILE A 317 -11.36 -17.98 -8.92
N GLY A 318 -11.46 -17.17 -7.86
CA GLY A 318 -11.41 -17.64 -6.46
C GLY A 318 -10.00 -17.99 -6.00
N LYS A 319 -8.96 -17.37 -6.57
CA LYS A 319 -7.56 -17.56 -6.15
C LYS A 319 -7.18 -16.51 -5.10
N PRO A 320 -6.50 -16.89 -4.00
CA PRO A 320 -5.99 -15.91 -3.04
C PRO A 320 -4.93 -15.03 -3.72
N ILE A 321 -5.13 -13.71 -3.65
CA ILE A 321 -4.33 -12.76 -4.41
C ILE A 321 -2.96 -12.54 -3.76
N ARG A 322 -1.92 -12.78 -4.56
CA ARG A 322 -0.64 -12.10 -4.38
C ARG A 322 -0.78 -10.74 -5.05
N ARG A 323 -0.78 -9.65 -4.26
CA ARG A 323 -0.80 -8.29 -4.82
C ARG A 323 0.43 -8.12 -5.73
N PRO A 324 0.30 -7.51 -6.92
CA PRO A 324 1.45 -7.16 -7.74
C PRO A 324 2.46 -6.32 -6.96
N ALA A 325 3.75 -6.47 -7.25
CA ALA A 325 4.80 -5.65 -6.62
C ALA A 325 4.68 -4.15 -6.95
N SER A 326 3.87 -3.82 -7.96
CA SER A 326 3.50 -2.47 -8.39
C SER A 326 2.22 -1.92 -7.73
N PHE A 327 1.54 -2.67 -6.86
CA PHE A 327 0.35 -2.17 -6.17
C PHE A 327 0.74 -1.13 -5.11
N ASP A 328 0.25 0.09 -5.30
CA ASP A 328 0.52 1.22 -4.41
C ASP A 328 -0.49 1.23 -3.23
N MET A 329 0.07 1.08 -2.03
CA MET A 329 -0.66 1.04 -0.77
C MET A 329 -1.05 2.42 -0.25
N SER A 330 -0.57 3.51 -0.88
CA SER A 330 -0.92 4.88 -0.52
C SER A 330 -2.31 5.31 -0.99
N TYR A 331 -2.94 4.56 -1.91
CA TYR A 331 -4.35 4.77 -2.26
C TYR A 331 -5.30 4.27 -1.16
N SER A 332 -6.46 4.91 -1.04
CA SER A 332 -7.61 4.49 -0.25
C SER A 332 -8.57 3.58 -1.04
N ALA A 333 -9.53 2.97 -0.34
CA ALA A 333 -10.60 2.22 -0.97
C ALA A 333 -11.43 3.09 -1.94
N LYS A 334 -11.72 4.34 -1.56
CA LYS A 334 -12.44 5.30 -2.42
C LYS A 334 -11.68 5.60 -3.72
N GLU A 335 -10.39 5.91 -3.64
CA GLU A 335 -9.58 6.23 -4.84
C GLU A 335 -9.41 5.00 -5.76
N ASN A 336 -9.35 3.79 -5.19
CA ASN A 336 -9.34 2.56 -5.99
C ASN A 336 -10.69 2.28 -6.68
N ILE A 337 -11.81 2.63 -6.05
CA ILE A 337 -13.14 2.63 -6.70
C ILE A 337 -13.18 3.69 -7.81
N GLU A 338 -12.77 4.94 -7.54
CA GLU A 338 -12.70 6.02 -8.54
C GLU A 338 -11.91 5.59 -9.79
N ARG A 339 -10.74 4.98 -9.57
CA ARG A 339 -9.89 4.44 -10.65
C ARG A 339 -10.58 3.33 -11.44
N LEU A 340 -11.29 2.42 -10.77
CA LEU A 340 -12.05 1.35 -11.43
C LEU A 340 -13.28 1.90 -12.19
N SER A 341 -14.01 2.88 -11.66
CA SER A 341 -15.17 3.49 -12.34
C SER A 341 -14.77 4.20 -13.64
N VAL A 342 -13.63 4.89 -13.65
CA VAL A 342 -13.09 5.58 -14.83
C VAL A 342 -12.73 4.64 -15.99
N LEU A 343 -12.59 3.32 -15.77
CA LEU A 343 -12.36 2.36 -16.87
C LEU A 343 -13.59 2.07 -17.73
N PHE A 344 -14.79 2.45 -17.27
CA PHE A 344 -16.05 2.10 -17.90
C PHE A 344 -16.90 3.36 -18.19
N ASP A 345 -16.23 4.52 -18.31
CA ASP A 345 -16.78 5.82 -18.71
C ASP A 345 -18.00 6.35 -17.91
N SER A 346 -18.27 5.85 -16.70
CA SER A 346 -19.39 6.35 -15.89
C SER A 346 -19.23 7.81 -15.49
N GLY A 347 -18.00 8.30 -15.28
CA GLY A 347 -17.70 9.70 -14.98
C GLY A 347 -18.18 10.23 -13.61
N VAL A 348 -19.01 9.46 -12.90
CA VAL A 348 -19.59 9.79 -11.60
C VAL A 348 -18.54 9.74 -10.49
N GLN A 349 -18.62 10.67 -9.52
CA GLN A 349 -17.87 10.53 -8.28
C GLN A 349 -18.54 9.44 -7.40
N PRO A 350 -17.84 8.35 -7.05
CA PRO A 350 -18.45 7.25 -6.32
C PRO A 350 -18.96 7.69 -4.94
N HIS A 351 -20.05 7.04 -4.52
CA HIS A 351 -20.76 7.33 -3.28
C HIS A 351 -19.85 7.37 -2.04
N ALA A 352 -20.26 8.18 -1.06
CA ALA A 352 -19.69 8.17 0.29
C ALA A 352 -20.28 7.05 1.19
N VAL A 353 -20.63 5.90 0.60
CA VAL A 353 -21.23 4.72 1.27
C VAL A 353 -20.29 3.51 1.13
N PRO A 354 -20.48 2.40 1.87
CA PRO A 354 -19.61 1.23 1.73
C PRO A 354 -19.79 0.53 0.39
N PHE A 355 -18.68 0.07 -0.21
CA PHE A 355 -18.76 -0.98 -1.22
C PHE A 355 -19.48 -2.20 -0.63
N GLY A 356 -20.57 -2.62 -1.27
CA GLY A 356 -21.52 -3.60 -0.73
C GLY A 356 -22.86 -3.02 -0.26
N SER A 357 -22.94 -1.71 -0.01
CA SER A 357 -24.20 -0.99 0.21
C SER A 357 -24.70 -0.44 -1.13
N TYR A 358 -25.33 -1.31 -1.91
CA TYR A 358 -26.02 -0.96 -3.15
C TYR A 358 -27.40 -0.36 -2.84
N ASP A 359 -27.92 0.51 -3.71
CA ASP A 359 -29.34 0.86 -3.66
C ASP A 359 -30.20 -0.36 -4.03
N GLU A 360 -31.30 -0.57 -3.30
CA GLU A 360 -32.15 -1.75 -3.51
C GLU A 360 -32.87 -1.74 -4.86
N THR A 361 -33.16 -0.56 -5.43
CA THR A 361 -33.87 -0.42 -6.70
C THR A 361 -32.92 -0.57 -7.89
N GLN A 362 -31.70 -0.03 -7.79
CA GLN A 362 -30.61 -0.32 -8.73
C GLN A 362 -30.29 -1.82 -8.76
N LEU A 363 -30.20 -2.46 -7.59
CA LEU A 363 -29.93 -3.90 -7.50
C LEU A 363 -31.10 -4.76 -8.02
N ASP A 364 -32.34 -4.35 -7.78
CA ASP A 364 -33.52 -4.97 -8.40
C ASP A 364 -33.51 -4.83 -9.93
N HIS A 365 -33.09 -3.67 -10.46
CA HIS A 365 -32.96 -3.47 -11.90
C HIS A 365 -31.89 -4.39 -12.49
N LEU A 366 -30.68 -4.38 -11.91
CA LEU A 366 -29.56 -5.23 -12.32
C LEU A 366 -29.96 -6.71 -12.39
N LEU A 367 -30.58 -7.25 -11.34
CA LEU A 367 -30.96 -8.67 -11.25
C LEU A 367 -32.10 -9.07 -12.22
N ARG A 368 -32.91 -8.11 -12.70
CA ARG A 368 -34.01 -8.36 -13.63
C ARG A 368 -33.61 -8.19 -15.09
N HIS A 369 -32.72 -7.25 -15.39
CA HIS A 369 -32.42 -6.80 -16.75
C HIS A 369 -31.04 -7.27 -17.27
N CYS A 370 -30.03 -7.38 -16.41
CA CYS A 370 -28.68 -7.77 -16.85
C CYS A 370 -28.58 -9.27 -17.15
N GLU A 371 -28.16 -9.64 -18.36
CA GLU A 371 -28.00 -11.05 -18.75
C GLU A 371 -26.98 -11.78 -17.85
N LEU A 372 -25.90 -11.12 -17.44
CA LEU A 372 -24.87 -11.72 -16.58
C LEU A 372 -25.46 -12.28 -15.27
N PHE A 373 -26.48 -11.63 -14.72
CA PHE A 373 -27.10 -11.98 -13.43
C PHE A 373 -28.28 -12.94 -13.53
N LYS A 374 -28.63 -13.44 -14.74
CA LYS A 374 -29.63 -14.51 -14.90
C LYS A 374 -29.26 -15.72 -14.03
N GLY A 375 -30.11 -16.02 -13.03
CA GLY A 375 -29.92 -17.11 -12.06
C GLY A 375 -29.24 -16.72 -10.74
N ILE A 376 -28.85 -15.44 -10.57
CA ILE A 376 -28.37 -14.86 -9.31
C ILE A 376 -29.55 -14.21 -8.58
N THR A 377 -29.56 -14.25 -7.25
CA THR A 377 -30.58 -13.65 -6.37
C THR A 377 -30.00 -12.54 -5.50
N LYS A 378 -30.84 -11.73 -4.82
CA LYS A 378 -30.35 -10.74 -3.84
C LYS A 378 -29.53 -11.39 -2.71
N ASP A 379 -29.81 -12.64 -2.35
CA ASP A 379 -29.14 -13.35 -1.25
C ASP A 379 -27.70 -13.78 -1.60
N ASP A 380 -27.35 -13.88 -2.89
CA ASP A 380 -26.01 -14.19 -3.37
C ASP A 380 -25.06 -12.96 -3.33
N ILE A 381 -25.63 -11.76 -3.44
CA ILE A 381 -24.88 -10.50 -3.61
C ILE A 381 -23.96 -10.17 -2.42
N PRO A 382 -24.33 -10.38 -1.15
CA PRO A 382 -23.41 -10.25 -0.02
C PRO A 382 -22.19 -11.18 -0.12
N ALA A 383 -22.36 -12.41 -0.60
CA ALA A 383 -21.27 -13.37 -0.74
C ALA A 383 -20.31 -12.97 -1.88
N MET A 384 -20.86 -12.53 -3.02
CA MET A 384 -20.06 -11.97 -4.13
C MET A 384 -19.31 -10.70 -3.69
N THR A 385 -19.96 -9.83 -2.93
CA THR A 385 -19.37 -8.60 -2.36
C THR A 385 -18.21 -8.92 -1.42
N ALA A 386 -18.37 -9.90 -0.51
CA ALA A 386 -17.28 -10.32 0.37
C ALA A 386 -16.09 -10.91 -0.43
N GLN A 387 -16.38 -11.74 -1.43
CA GLN A 387 -15.37 -12.30 -2.35
C GLN A 387 -14.62 -11.20 -3.13
N ILE A 388 -15.28 -10.09 -3.45
CA ILE A 388 -14.64 -8.89 -4.02
C ILE A 388 -13.80 -8.18 -2.95
N ILE A 389 -14.31 -7.88 -1.75
CA ILE A 389 -13.58 -7.15 -0.69
C ILE A 389 -12.29 -7.87 -0.24
N ASP A 390 -12.32 -9.20 -0.08
CA ASP A 390 -11.15 -9.96 0.35
C ASP A 390 -10.08 -10.10 -0.76
N SER A 391 -10.43 -9.72 -2.00
CA SER A 391 -9.58 -9.84 -3.19
C SER A 391 -9.08 -8.50 -3.72
N VAL A 392 -10.01 -7.57 -3.92
CA VAL A 392 -9.87 -6.29 -4.59
C VAL A 392 -9.84 -5.19 -3.53
N PRO A 393 -8.86 -4.27 -3.54
CA PRO A 393 -8.72 -3.23 -2.52
C PRO A 393 -9.70 -2.06 -2.75
N VAL A 394 -11.00 -2.37 -2.74
CA VAL A 394 -12.16 -1.44 -2.77
C VAL A 394 -12.92 -1.41 -1.45
N GLY A 395 -12.42 -2.07 -0.40
CA GLY A 395 -13.03 -2.11 0.92
C GLY A 395 -12.14 -2.79 1.98
N PHE A 396 -12.62 -2.82 3.21
CA PHE A 396 -11.87 -3.39 4.33
C PHE A 396 -12.76 -4.32 5.17
N SER A 397 -12.62 -5.64 5.00
CA SER A 397 -13.25 -6.61 5.90
C SER A 397 -12.74 -6.42 7.34
N ASN A 398 -13.62 -6.52 8.35
CA ASN A 398 -13.31 -6.37 9.78
C ASN A 398 -12.88 -4.94 10.19
N MET A 399 -13.50 -3.89 9.65
CA MET A 399 -13.32 -2.49 10.08
C MET A 399 -14.63 -1.81 10.51
N ASP A 400 -15.67 -2.62 10.73
CA ASP A 400 -17.08 -2.24 10.83
C ASP A 400 -17.41 -1.43 12.11
N PHE A 401 -16.45 -1.34 13.04
CA PHE A 401 -16.50 -0.49 14.23
C PHE A 401 -16.12 0.98 13.94
N LEU A 402 -15.59 1.28 12.74
CA LEU A 402 -15.34 2.63 12.25
C LEU A 402 -16.51 3.13 11.39
N PRO A 403 -16.87 4.42 11.50
CA PRO A 403 -17.81 5.03 10.57
C PRO A 403 -17.36 4.94 9.12
N VAL A 404 -18.31 4.63 8.24
CA VAL A 404 -18.13 4.46 6.79
C VAL A 404 -17.28 5.56 6.16
N GLN A 405 -17.57 6.81 6.56
CA GLN A 405 -17.04 8.03 5.99
C GLN A 405 -15.53 8.19 6.22
N ILE A 406 -14.98 7.56 7.26
CA ILE A 406 -13.54 7.43 7.46
C ILE A 406 -13.02 6.14 6.82
N THR A 407 -13.66 4.99 7.04
CA THR A 407 -13.19 3.67 6.57
C THR A 407 -12.82 3.63 5.08
N TYR A 408 -13.62 4.28 4.22
CA TYR A 408 -13.36 4.27 2.77
C TYR A 408 -12.30 5.28 2.32
N ARG A 409 -11.98 6.28 3.15
CA ARG A 409 -10.94 7.29 2.90
C ARG A 409 -9.59 6.96 3.52
N LEU A 410 -9.50 5.94 4.37
CA LEU A 410 -8.21 5.47 4.90
C LEU A 410 -7.40 4.79 3.80
N ARG A 411 -6.13 5.16 3.70
CA ARG A 411 -5.16 4.57 2.77
C ARG A 411 -4.80 3.14 3.21
N TYR A 412 -4.53 2.24 2.27
CA TYR A 412 -4.27 0.82 2.59
C TYR A 412 -3.04 0.61 3.50
N GLU A 413 -2.02 1.46 3.39
CA GLU A 413 -0.88 1.50 4.31
C GLU A 413 -1.32 1.86 5.75
N THR A 414 -2.16 2.89 5.89
CA THR A 414 -2.69 3.35 7.19
C THR A 414 -3.44 2.21 7.88
N VAL A 415 -4.32 1.50 7.16
CA VAL A 415 -5.08 0.38 7.72
C VAL A 415 -4.20 -0.82 8.05
N SER A 416 -3.15 -1.11 7.28
CA SER A 416 -2.21 -2.20 7.61
C SER A 416 -1.48 -1.92 8.92
N LEU A 417 -0.89 -0.72 9.07
CA LEU A 417 -0.19 -0.30 10.29
C LEU A 417 -1.13 -0.30 11.51
N ILE A 418 -2.36 0.21 11.35
CA ILE A 418 -3.37 0.21 12.42
C ILE A 418 -3.77 -1.22 12.81
N ARG A 419 -3.88 -2.17 11.88
CA ARG A 419 -4.20 -3.57 12.17
C ARG A 419 -3.07 -4.25 12.97
N ASP A 420 -1.83 -4.06 12.56
CA ASP A 420 -0.65 -4.60 13.26
C ASP A 420 -0.54 -4.02 14.68
N GLU A 421 -0.68 -2.70 14.83
CA GLU A 421 -0.65 -2.04 16.14
C GLU A 421 -1.86 -2.40 17.02
N SER A 422 -3.03 -2.61 16.44
CA SER A 422 -4.20 -3.09 17.20
C SER A 422 -4.01 -4.53 17.67
N ALA A 423 -3.35 -5.38 16.87
CA ALA A 423 -2.94 -6.73 17.27
C ALA A 423 -1.80 -6.71 18.32
N ASN A 424 -0.94 -5.68 18.32
CA ASN A 424 0.05 -5.46 19.37
C ASN A 424 -0.61 -5.03 20.68
N LEU A 425 -1.50 -4.04 20.65
CA LEU A 425 -2.25 -3.55 21.82
C LEU A 425 -3.13 -4.65 22.42
N TYR A 426 -3.91 -5.39 21.63
CA TYR A 426 -4.71 -6.50 22.18
C TYR A 426 -3.87 -7.56 22.91
N ARG A 427 -2.63 -7.82 22.47
CA ARG A 427 -1.70 -8.71 23.16
C ARG A 427 -1.07 -8.09 24.42
N GLN A 428 -0.84 -6.78 24.42
CA GLN A 428 -0.20 -6.07 25.55
C GLN A 428 -1.17 -5.69 26.67
N LEU A 429 -2.38 -5.24 26.34
CA LEU A 429 -3.35 -4.72 27.32
C LEU A 429 -4.18 -5.82 28.00
N ALA A 430 -4.19 -7.04 27.44
CA ALA A 430 -5.00 -8.19 27.86
C ALA A 430 -6.51 -7.90 27.99
N VAL A 431 -7.03 -6.91 27.26
CA VAL A 431 -8.46 -6.60 27.16
C VAL A 431 -9.17 -7.62 26.26
N PRO A 432 -10.45 -7.94 26.52
CA PRO A 432 -11.21 -8.80 25.63
C PRO A 432 -11.44 -8.11 24.28
N ARG A 433 -11.37 -8.88 23.19
CA ARG A 433 -11.80 -8.46 21.85
C ARG A 433 -13.33 -8.46 21.81
N VAL A 434 -13.90 -7.26 21.85
CA VAL A 434 -15.34 -6.99 21.76
C VAL A 434 -15.52 -5.66 20.99
N PRO A 435 -16.64 -5.45 20.25
CA PRO A 435 -16.79 -4.27 19.38
C PRO A 435 -16.62 -2.92 20.09
N GLU A 436 -16.98 -2.85 21.38
CA GLU A 436 -16.81 -1.66 22.22
C GLU A 436 -15.33 -1.30 22.47
N ASN A 437 -14.42 -2.25 22.29
CA ASN A 437 -12.98 -2.08 22.46
C ASN A 437 -12.24 -1.79 21.16
N ASP A 438 -12.71 -2.29 20.01
CA ASP A 438 -12.00 -2.12 18.74
C ASP A 438 -11.82 -0.64 18.37
N LEU A 439 -12.83 0.19 18.62
CA LEU A 439 -12.76 1.64 18.42
C LEU A 439 -11.81 2.36 19.40
N LEU A 440 -11.69 1.87 20.65
CA LEU A 440 -10.75 2.40 21.64
C LEU A 440 -9.31 2.00 21.29
N VAL A 441 -9.12 0.76 20.84
CA VAL A 441 -7.83 0.23 20.41
C VAL A 441 -7.37 0.96 19.14
N PHE A 442 -8.25 1.20 18.17
CA PHE A 442 -7.98 2.03 16.99
C PHE A 442 -7.46 3.43 17.35
N LEU A 443 -8.15 4.14 18.26
CA LEU A 443 -7.71 5.47 18.72
C LEU A 443 -6.34 5.42 19.42
N CYS A 444 -5.99 4.30 20.05
CA CYS A 444 -4.66 4.08 20.61
C CYS A 444 -3.61 3.73 19.54
N SER A 445 -3.94 2.88 18.56
CA SER A 445 -3.07 2.50 17.42
C SER A 445 -2.67 3.72 16.58
N CYS A 446 -3.56 4.71 16.44
CA CYS A 446 -3.26 5.98 15.79
C CYS A 446 -2.08 6.75 16.44
N ALA A 447 -1.74 6.47 17.71
CA ALA A 447 -0.62 7.11 18.41
C ALA A 447 0.76 6.69 17.90
N SER A 448 0.87 5.52 17.27
CA SER A 448 2.11 4.94 16.73
C SER A 448 2.41 5.39 15.30
N LEU A 449 1.45 6.02 14.61
CA LEU A 449 1.63 6.49 13.23
C LEU A 449 2.60 7.68 13.18
N HIS A 450 3.66 7.57 12.37
CA HIS A 450 4.60 8.68 12.12
C HIS A 450 3.92 9.88 11.46
N THR A 451 2.95 9.61 10.58
CA THR A 451 2.04 10.57 9.95
C THR A 451 0.63 10.03 10.07
N VAL A 452 -0.22 10.77 10.78
CA VAL A 452 -1.65 10.45 10.89
C VAL A 452 -2.33 10.81 9.57
N ASP A 453 -3.19 9.93 9.09
CA ASP A 453 -4.00 10.12 7.88
C ASP A 453 -5.00 11.29 8.06
N ALA A 454 -5.06 12.21 7.09
CA ALA A 454 -5.90 13.41 7.20
C ALA A 454 -7.38 13.06 7.45
N SER A 455 -7.86 11.95 6.87
CA SER A 455 -9.21 11.42 7.07
C SER A 455 -9.54 11.12 8.54
N ILE A 456 -8.54 10.73 9.35
CA ILE A 456 -8.70 10.51 10.79
C ILE A 456 -8.90 11.85 11.50
N CYS A 457 -8.05 12.85 11.22
CA CYS A 457 -8.11 14.17 11.86
C CYS A 457 -9.42 14.91 11.54
N GLU A 458 -9.87 14.86 10.27
CA GLU A 458 -11.17 15.40 9.84
C GLU A 458 -12.35 14.74 10.57
N TRP A 459 -12.35 13.41 10.66
CA TRP A 459 -13.40 12.66 11.34
C TRP A 459 -13.44 12.95 12.85
N VAL A 460 -12.29 12.98 13.53
CA VAL A 460 -12.18 13.33 14.97
C VAL A 460 -12.70 14.76 15.23
N ALA A 461 -12.48 15.70 14.30
CA ALA A 461 -12.98 17.06 14.38
C ALA A 461 -14.48 17.22 14.03
N SER A 462 -15.14 16.18 13.51
CA SER A 462 -16.53 16.23 13.06
C SER A 462 -17.58 16.23 14.20
N SER A 463 -18.84 16.43 13.83
CA SER A 463 -19.99 16.27 14.74
C SER A 463 -20.12 14.83 15.27
N GLU A 464 -19.77 13.83 14.46
CA GLU A 464 -19.75 12.42 14.86
C GLU A 464 -18.60 12.13 15.83
N GLY A 465 -17.38 12.61 15.53
CA GLY A 465 -16.23 12.53 16.44
C GLY A 465 -16.55 13.16 17.81
N ASN A 466 -17.20 14.32 17.83
CA ASN A 466 -17.67 14.96 19.06
C ASN A 466 -18.73 14.13 19.81
N ASN A 467 -19.59 13.38 19.11
CA ASN A 467 -20.55 12.48 19.74
C ASN A 467 -19.88 11.21 20.30
N LEU A 468 -18.88 10.65 19.60
CA LEU A 468 -18.01 9.60 20.15
C LEU A 468 -17.30 10.10 21.42
N TYR A 469 -16.69 11.28 21.39
CA TYR A 469 -16.00 11.88 22.54
C TYR A 469 -16.90 11.97 23.79
N LYS A 470 -18.14 12.44 23.64
CA LYS A 470 -19.15 12.46 24.72
C LYS A 470 -19.55 11.07 25.21
N THR A 471 -19.50 10.05 24.35
CA THR A 471 -19.74 8.65 24.73
C THR A 471 -18.54 8.07 25.48
N LEU A 472 -17.31 8.45 25.10
CA LEU A 472 -16.10 8.11 25.87
C LEU A 472 -16.15 8.71 27.29
N LEU A 473 -16.47 10.00 27.43
CA LEU A 473 -16.60 10.64 28.75
C LEU A 473 -17.67 9.95 29.62
N ARG A 474 -18.85 9.67 29.07
CA ARG A 474 -19.92 8.94 29.78
C ARG A 474 -19.54 7.51 30.17
N GLY A 475 -18.62 6.86 29.46
CA GLY A 475 -18.11 5.53 29.80
C GLY A 475 -17.52 5.44 31.22
N PHE A 476 -16.89 6.52 31.72
CA PHE A 476 -16.33 6.60 33.08
C PHE A 476 -17.39 6.62 34.20
N GLN A 477 -18.67 6.78 33.85
CA GLN A 477 -19.79 6.74 34.80
C GLN A 477 -20.29 5.29 35.03
N SER A 478 -19.80 4.31 34.26
CA SER A 478 -20.10 2.90 34.44
C SER A 478 -19.07 2.18 35.32
N LYS A 479 -19.44 1.04 35.92
CA LYS A 479 -18.55 0.25 36.77
C LYS A 479 -17.75 -0.76 35.93
N GLU A 480 -16.47 -0.48 35.72
CA GLU A 480 -15.63 -1.24 34.79
C GLU A 480 -14.44 -1.96 35.44
N MET A 481 -13.76 -2.78 34.64
CA MET A 481 -12.45 -3.34 34.97
C MET A 481 -11.34 -2.30 34.76
N MET A 482 -10.28 -2.35 35.57
CA MET A 482 -9.15 -1.41 35.53
C MET A 482 -8.51 -1.29 34.14
N GLN A 483 -8.41 -2.40 33.39
CA GLN A 483 -7.89 -2.45 32.02
C GLN A 483 -8.79 -1.69 31.02
N GLN A 484 -10.11 -1.74 31.22
CA GLN A 484 -11.10 -1.05 30.39
C GLN A 484 -11.01 0.47 30.59
N THR A 485 -10.95 0.90 31.86
CA THR A 485 -10.73 2.30 32.23
C THR A 485 -9.41 2.81 31.67
N ALA A 486 -8.33 2.01 31.75
CA ALA A 486 -7.03 2.34 31.18
C ALA A 486 -7.07 2.60 29.67
N LEU A 487 -7.64 1.64 28.93
CA LEU A 487 -7.83 1.71 27.49
C LEU A 487 -8.61 2.96 27.10
N ARG A 488 -9.65 3.33 27.87
CA ARG A 488 -10.42 4.55 27.60
C ARG A 488 -9.67 5.85 27.93
N VAL A 489 -8.86 5.90 28.99
CA VAL A 489 -8.00 7.07 29.27
C VAL A 489 -6.98 7.27 28.14
N LEU A 490 -6.38 6.19 27.65
CA LEU A 490 -5.47 6.23 26.50
C LEU A 490 -6.19 6.65 25.20
N ALA A 491 -7.40 6.14 24.95
CA ALA A 491 -8.19 6.51 23.79
C ALA A 491 -8.60 8.00 23.82
N LEU A 492 -9.04 8.53 24.97
CA LEU A 492 -9.34 9.97 25.13
C LEU A 492 -8.11 10.85 24.91
N PHE A 493 -6.96 10.48 25.49
CA PHE A 493 -5.71 11.22 25.31
C PHE A 493 -5.28 11.27 23.84
N ASN A 494 -5.37 10.14 23.13
CA ASN A 494 -5.02 10.13 21.71
C ASN A 494 -6.07 10.82 20.83
N PHE A 495 -7.37 10.76 21.17
CA PHE A 495 -8.40 11.58 20.52
C PHE A 495 -8.09 13.08 20.64
N GLU A 496 -7.67 13.55 21.82
CA GLU A 496 -7.22 14.94 22.02
C GLU A 496 -5.93 15.30 21.26
N ARG A 497 -5.09 14.32 20.89
CA ARG A 497 -3.92 14.54 20.02
C ARG A 497 -4.27 14.58 18.52
N LEU A 498 -5.36 13.94 18.11
CA LEU A 498 -5.85 13.91 16.73
C LEU A 498 -6.61 15.20 16.35
N LEU A 499 -7.12 15.94 17.34
CA LEU A 499 -7.69 17.28 17.13
C LEU A 499 -6.59 18.34 16.82
N PRO A 500 -6.88 19.35 15.99
CA PRO A 500 -5.97 20.48 15.81
C PRO A 500 -5.74 21.23 17.13
N PRO A 501 -4.55 21.82 17.34
CA PRO A 501 -4.28 22.65 18.52
C PRO A 501 -5.16 23.91 18.53
N ARG A 502 -5.57 24.32 19.73
CA ARG A 502 -6.36 25.53 19.94
C ARG A 502 -5.44 26.72 20.25
N PRO A 503 -5.76 27.94 19.79
CA PRO A 503 -4.97 29.12 20.12
C PRO A 503 -5.01 29.45 21.62
N ASP A 504 -6.13 29.17 22.28
CA ASP A 504 -6.38 29.47 23.70
C ASP A 504 -6.14 28.26 24.63
N GLU A 505 -5.28 27.31 24.22
CA GLU A 505 -4.99 26.09 25.00
C GLU A 505 -4.12 26.39 26.22
N THR A 506 -4.56 25.97 27.42
CA THR A 506 -3.88 26.25 28.69
C THR A 506 -3.16 25.02 29.24
N PHE A 507 -1.97 25.22 29.82
CA PHE A 507 -1.12 24.13 30.32
C PHE A 507 -1.23 23.90 31.84
N GLU A 508 -1.61 24.92 32.59
CA GLU A 508 -1.80 24.86 34.05
C GLU A 508 -3.20 24.36 34.43
N PRO A 509 -3.40 23.86 35.66
CA PRO A 509 -4.72 23.52 36.15
C PRO A 509 -5.58 24.78 36.35
N ILE A 510 -6.86 24.71 36.01
CA ILE A 510 -7.81 25.83 36.14
C ILE A 510 -8.44 25.79 37.53
N HIS A 511 -8.90 24.61 37.97
CA HIS A 511 -9.55 24.41 39.27
C HIS A 511 -8.57 23.87 40.31
N GLY A 512 -7.39 24.51 40.41
CA GLY A 512 -6.35 24.24 41.41
C GLY A 512 -5.53 22.96 41.20
N CYS A 513 -6.11 21.89 40.64
CA CYS A 513 -5.35 20.70 40.23
C CYS A 513 -5.98 19.96 39.03
N TYR A 514 -5.14 19.27 38.26
CA TYR A 514 -5.58 18.54 37.06
C TYR A 514 -6.61 17.43 37.34
N MET A 515 -6.70 16.92 38.58
CA MET A 515 -7.74 15.95 38.95
C MET A 515 -9.11 16.62 39.08
N SER A 516 -9.18 17.84 39.65
CA SER A 516 -10.43 18.61 39.70
C SER A 516 -10.89 18.98 38.30
N ASP A 517 -9.98 19.43 37.44
CA ASP A 517 -10.28 19.69 36.03
C ASP A 517 -10.76 18.43 35.30
N PHE A 518 -10.15 17.26 35.57
CA PHE A 518 -10.59 15.99 34.98
C PHE A 518 -12.01 15.61 35.42
N CYS A 519 -12.35 15.75 36.71
CA CYS A 519 -13.71 15.50 37.21
C CYS A 519 -14.75 16.40 36.52
N LEU A 520 -14.51 17.72 36.49
CA LEU A 520 -15.39 18.69 35.83
C LEU A 520 -15.51 18.38 34.32
N HIS A 521 -14.43 17.89 33.69
CA HIS A 521 -14.47 17.47 32.30
C HIS A 521 -15.27 16.17 32.06
N LEU A 522 -15.25 15.20 32.99
CA LEU A 522 -16.11 14.01 32.96
C LEU A 522 -17.59 14.35 33.19
N GLU A 523 -17.90 15.44 33.89
CA GLU A 523 -19.25 16.04 33.97
C GLU A 523 -19.67 16.75 32.66
N GLY A 524 -18.77 16.84 31.68
CA GLY A 524 -19.02 17.48 30.38
C GLY A 524 -18.67 18.97 30.32
N GLN A 525 -18.00 19.53 31.33
CA GLN A 525 -17.57 20.93 31.31
C GLN A 525 -16.43 21.16 30.31
N PHE A 526 -16.53 22.24 29.54
CA PHE A 526 -15.58 22.59 28.49
C PHE A 526 -14.43 23.41 29.06
N LEU A 527 -13.26 22.78 29.21
CA LEU A 527 -12.05 23.40 29.78
C LEU A 527 -11.00 23.68 28.69
N SER A 528 -10.30 24.81 28.80
CA SER A 528 -9.22 25.18 27.88
C SER A 528 -7.94 24.34 28.05
N ASN A 529 -7.78 23.66 29.20
CA ASN A 529 -6.62 22.79 29.47
C ASN A 529 -6.88 21.29 29.22
N ARG A 530 -8.03 20.93 28.60
CA ARG A 530 -8.50 19.54 28.43
C ARG A 530 -7.41 18.56 27.93
N ARG A 531 -6.59 18.95 26.95
CA ARG A 531 -5.52 18.12 26.39
C ARG A 531 -4.42 17.85 27.42
N THR A 532 -4.01 18.89 28.14
CA THR A 532 -3.02 18.80 29.22
C THR A 532 -3.55 17.95 30.37
N VAL A 533 -4.82 18.11 30.74
CA VAL A 533 -5.51 17.26 31.72
C VAL A 533 -5.49 15.79 31.29
N MET A 534 -5.89 15.48 30.06
CA MET A 534 -5.87 14.10 29.54
C MET A 534 -4.44 13.53 29.49
N ALA A 535 -3.45 14.31 29.09
CA ALA A 535 -2.04 13.90 29.09
C ALA A 535 -1.52 13.59 30.51
N ARG A 536 -1.86 14.44 31.49
CA ARG A 536 -1.50 14.25 32.90
C ARG A 536 -2.19 13.04 33.51
N MET A 537 -3.48 12.82 33.19
CA MET A 537 -4.23 11.64 33.66
C MET A 537 -3.69 10.35 33.02
N ALA A 538 -3.46 10.32 31.70
CA ALA A 538 -2.86 9.17 31.02
C ALA A 538 -1.47 8.84 31.58
N SER A 539 -0.60 9.83 31.74
CA SER A 539 0.74 9.64 32.33
C SER A 539 0.67 9.11 33.78
N SER A 540 -0.23 9.67 34.61
CA SER A 540 -0.43 9.22 35.99
C SER A 540 -0.97 7.80 36.06
N PHE A 541 -1.95 7.47 35.22
CA PHE A 541 -2.54 6.14 35.12
C PHE A 541 -1.49 5.11 34.65
N CYS A 542 -0.70 5.42 33.62
CA CYS A 542 0.41 4.58 33.18
C CYS A 542 1.49 4.38 34.26
N ARG A 543 1.77 5.39 35.09
CA ARG A 543 2.71 5.27 36.23
C ARG A 543 2.17 4.35 37.34
N VAL A 544 0.88 4.40 37.65
CA VAL A 544 0.26 3.59 38.72
C VAL A 544 -0.09 2.17 38.27
N VAL A 545 -0.56 2.00 37.04
CA VAL A 545 -1.12 0.73 36.53
C VAL A 545 -0.22 0.04 35.50
N GLY A 546 0.65 0.77 34.80
CA GLY A 546 1.47 0.25 33.71
C GLY A 546 2.43 -0.87 34.12
N GLN A 547 2.99 -0.82 35.34
CA GLN A 547 3.83 -1.90 35.86
C GLN A 547 3.08 -3.22 36.14
N ARG A 548 1.74 -3.20 36.19
CA ARG A 548 0.90 -4.41 36.40
C ARG A 548 0.06 -4.81 35.18
N CYS A 549 -0.15 -3.91 34.22
CA CYS A 549 -0.98 -4.19 33.05
C CYS A 549 -0.33 -3.88 31.69
N PHE A 550 0.65 -2.97 31.60
CA PHE A 550 1.15 -2.43 30.31
C PHE A 550 2.69 -2.41 30.19
N PRO A 551 3.38 -3.55 30.41
CA PRO A 551 4.84 -3.59 30.48
C PRO A 551 5.56 -3.20 29.18
N GLY A 552 4.88 -3.22 28.02
CA GLY A 552 5.45 -2.83 26.72
C GLY A 552 5.22 -1.38 26.29
N VAL A 553 4.14 -0.72 26.74
CA VAL A 553 3.68 0.56 26.17
C VAL A 553 4.57 1.75 26.59
N VAL A 554 5.17 1.67 27.77
CA VAL A 554 5.83 2.84 28.42
C VAL A 554 7.11 3.27 27.70
N GLY A 555 7.87 2.33 27.12
CA GLY A 555 9.21 2.58 26.58
C GLY A 555 9.28 3.24 25.19
N GLY A 556 8.16 3.34 24.47
CA GLY A 556 8.12 3.93 23.12
C GLY A 556 7.45 5.32 23.07
N GLY A 557 6.25 5.41 23.65
CA GLY A 557 5.40 6.60 23.49
C GLY A 557 5.68 7.77 24.42
N LEU A 558 6.26 7.54 25.61
CA LEU A 558 6.31 8.54 26.69
C LEU A 558 7.65 9.27 26.84
N GLU A 559 8.78 8.65 26.48
CA GLU A 559 10.09 9.35 26.54
C GLU A 559 10.15 10.52 25.54
N GLY A 560 9.51 10.37 24.37
CA GLY A 560 9.30 11.45 23.41
C GLY A 560 8.42 12.60 23.92
N VAL A 561 7.58 12.37 24.94
CA VAL A 561 6.69 13.40 25.52
C VAL A 561 7.47 14.31 26.47
N GLU A 562 8.32 13.79 27.35
CA GLU A 562 9.18 14.64 28.20
C GLU A 562 10.28 15.35 27.40
N ALA A 563 10.68 14.83 26.24
CA ALA A 563 11.58 15.51 25.32
C ALA A 563 10.90 16.68 24.58
N ARG A 564 9.73 16.46 23.95
CA ARG A 564 9.06 17.48 23.11
C ARG A 564 8.29 18.54 23.91
N SER A 565 7.87 18.25 25.14
CA SER A 565 7.28 19.25 26.06
C SER A 565 8.31 20.23 26.66
N ARG A 566 9.59 20.12 26.27
CA ARG A 566 10.66 21.08 26.59
C ARG A 566 11.20 21.82 25.35
N SER A 567 10.54 21.67 24.20
CA SER A 567 10.96 22.24 22.91
C SER A 567 9.83 22.92 22.14
N LEU A 568 8.83 23.41 22.86
CA LEU A 568 7.72 24.27 22.42
C LEU A 568 7.53 25.35 23.50
#